data_AF-A0A1L7TG70-F1
#
_entry.id   AF-A0A1L7TG70-F1
#
_cell.length_a   1.000
_cell.length_b   1.000
_cell.length_c   1.000
_cell.angle_alpha   90.00
_cell.angle_beta   90.00
_cell.angle_gamma   90.00
#
_symmetry.space_group_name_H-M   'P 1'
#
loop_
_entity.id
_entity.type
_entity.pdbx_description
1 polymer ?
#
loop_
_entity_poly.entity_id
_entity_poly.type
_entity_poly.pdbx_seq_one_letter_code
_entity_poly.pdbx_strand_id
1 'polypeptide(L)'
;MFSAVKPRPSWYYRVQGLLTDRYHRGEINLCDIADPRPEDFDEDLSDCSTFSCASRNGCDYGTEDICEYHKKLDVEGRDSDEDIDKNDRGDLVYFEMKRDRLARKRELCAQKKLDEKMRKESDRYNEKFREQMNERLREERRKEAQKIKVYEDAEKVGDVWRQYRRALRPWRTYEELATKDDIALEMRYVNEIQGALDQAQSLEEMSTPLNLGLTKTFKLWSIDHIKYCPYQTAPSMYIEFSSWFEYGEFNREQIQTLRAEKLSGHIYLLADTVREIGHFTPPEHCSTKTHNLGTKEEPVYIQFFNNNYLTLKISRETVFRHCEEKVPWIAPSFFTYYGIYEKYMVDEEKREEEQWETDEESVIE
;
A
#
# COMPACT_ATOMS: atom_id res chain seq x y z
N MET A 1 61.61 12.66 4.91
CA MET A 1 60.92 11.36 5.10
C MET A 1 59.45 11.60 4.82
N PHE A 2 58.90 11.03 3.76
CA PHE A 2 57.46 11.06 3.52
C PHE A 2 56.84 10.03 4.47
N SER A 3 55.96 10.47 5.38
CA SER A 3 55.20 9.58 6.24
C SER A 3 54.34 8.70 5.33
N ALA A 4 54.45 7.37 5.49
CA ALA A 4 53.63 6.44 4.72
C ALA A 4 52.15 6.68 5.10
N VAL A 5 51.32 7.03 4.11
CA VAL A 5 49.87 7.22 4.33
C VAL A 5 49.30 5.90 4.86
N LYS A 6 48.74 5.93 6.07
CA LYS A 6 48.16 4.74 6.69
C LYS A 6 46.93 4.30 5.88
N PRO A 7 46.84 3.02 5.47
CA PRO A 7 45.68 2.54 4.73
C PRO A 7 44.43 2.59 5.61
N ARG A 8 43.37 3.23 5.14
CA ARG A 8 42.09 3.29 5.86
C ARG A 8 41.12 2.20 5.38
N PRO A 9 40.10 1.85 6.18
CA PRO A 9 39.01 0.98 5.74
C PRO A 9 38.26 1.56 4.54
N SER A 10 37.66 0.68 3.72
CA SER A 10 36.91 1.07 2.50
C SER A 10 35.77 2.06 2.76
N TRP A 11 35.09 1.97 3.91
CA TRP A 11 34.02 2.89 4.30
C TRP A 11 34.47 4.35 4.37
N TYR A 12 35.70 4.59 4.82
CA TYR A 12 36.23 5.94 4.91
C TYR A 12 36.35 6.58 3.53
N TYR A 13 36.89 5.85 2.55
CA TYR A 13 37.07 6.36 1.19
C TYR A 13 35.75 6.55 0.45
N ARG A 14 34.74 5.72 0.73
CA ARG A 14 33.40 5.91 0.16
C ARG A 14 32.74 7.18 0.69
N VAL A 15 32.72 7.37 2.02
CA VAL A 15 32.11 8.57 2.61
C VAL A 15 32.86 9.84 2.14
N GLN A 16 34.20 9.78 2.05
CA GLN A 16 35.01 10.84 1.43
C GLN A 16 34.67 11.06 -0.05
N GLY A 17 34.39 10.00 -0.79
CA GLY A 17 33.91 10.07 -2.17
C GLY A 17 32.57 10.80 -2.28
N LEU A 18 31.61 10.50 -1.41
CA LEU A 18 30.30 11.16 -1.35
C LEU A 18 30.43 12.65 -1.01
N LEU A 19 31.34 13.01 -0.11
CA LEU A 19 31.65 14.40 0.21
C LEU A 19 32.27 15.12 -0.99
N THR A 20 33.25 14.50 -1.63
CA THR A 20 33.92 15.03 -2.82
C THR A 20 32.92 15.25 -3.95
N ASP A 21 32.05 14.28 -4.19
CA ASP A 21 31.02 14.32 -5.22
C ASP A 21 29.99 15.45 -4.97
N ARG A 22 29.50 15.60 -3.74
CA ARG A 22 28.63 16.73 -3.35
C ARG A 22 29.31 18.09 -3.52
N TYR A 23 30.61 18.19 -3.22
CA TYR A 23 31.38 19.41 -3.46
C TYR A 23 31.45 19.76 -4.95
N HIS A 24 31.70 18.77 -5.82
CA HIS A 24 31.73 18.99 -7.27
C HIS A 24 30.35 19.37 -7.85
N ARG A 25 29.26 18.93 -7.22
CA ARG A 25 27.89 19.36 -7.54
C ARG A 25 27.52 20.74 -7.00
N GLY A 26 28.36 21.36 -6.18
CA GLY A 26 28.07 22.64 -5.53
C GLY A 26 27.00 22.54 -4.43
N GLU A 27 26.76 21.34 -3.89
CA GLU A 27 25.79 21.11 -2.81
C GLU A 27 26.35 21.44 -1.43
N ILE A 28 27.68 21.44 -1.29
CA ILE A 28 28.40 21.73 -0.06
C ILE A 28 29.63 22.61 -0.37
N ASN A 29 30.02 23.48 0.56
CA ASN A 29 31.20 24.34 0.38
C ASN A 29 32.49 23.61 0.77
N LEU A 30 33.64 24.20 0.45
CA LEU A 30 34.96 23.69 0.82
C LEU A 30 35.11 23.50 2.36
N CYS A 31 34.39 24.28 3.15
CA CYS A 31 34.35 24.18 4.61
C CYS A 31 33.52 22.98 5.11
N ASP A 32 32.58 22.50 4.30
CA ASP A 32 31.63 21.43 4.62
C ASP A 32 32.16 20.05 4.19
N ILE A 33 33.27 20.00 3.45
CA ILE A 33 33.94 18.75 3.03
C ILE A 33 34.40 17.92 4.25
N ALA A 34 34.48 18.52 5.44
CA ALA A 34 34.85 17.84 6.68
C ALA A 34 33.66 17.25 7.46
N ASP A 35 32.40 17.49 7.03
CA ASP A 35 31.22 17.16 7.83
C ASP A 35 30.27 16.19 7.07
N PRO A 36 30.42 14.86 7.27
CA PRO A 36 29.52 13.88 6.67
C PRO A 36 28.12 13.95 7.28
N ARG A 37 27.10 13.76 6.45
CA ARG A 37 25.72 13.61 6.92
C ARG A 37 25.54 12.23 7.56
N PRO A 38 24.65 12.08 8.55
CA PRO A 38 24.36 10.78 9.15
C PRO A 38 24.00 9.69 8.14
N GLU A 39 23.28 10.04 7.07
CA GLU A 39 22.83 9.12 6.02
C GLU A 39 23.96 8.57 5.16
N ASP A 40 25.11 9.28 5.07
CA ASP A 40 26.26 8.82 4.29
C ASP A 40 26.87 7.53 4.86
N PHE A 41 26.56 7.22 6.12
CA PHE A 41 26.98 5.99 6.77
C PHE A 41 25.99 4.85 6.55
N ASP A 42 24.75 5.09 6.11
CA ASP A 42 23.67 4.09 6.12
C ASP A 42 23.91 2.93 5.15
N GLU A 43 24.54 3.18 3.99
CA GLU A 43 24.91 2.14 3.02
C GLU A 43 25.89 1.11 3.62
N ASP A 44 26.76 1.56 4.53
CA ASP A 44 27.74 0.72 5.25
C ASP A 44 27.25 0.09 6.53
N LEU A 45 26.00 0.40 6.85
CA LEU A 45 25.28 -0.12 7.99
C LEU A 45 24.19 -1.09 7.53
N SER A 46 24.03 -1.33 6.22
CA SER A 46 23.18 -2.36 5.64
C SER A 46 23.52 -3.78 6.14
N ASP A 47 24.79 -4.02 6.47
CA ASP A 47 25.28 -5.25 7.13
C ASP A 47 24.75 -5.45 8.55
N CYS A 48 24.19 -4.42 9.20
CA CYS A 48 23.52 -4.57 10.49
C CYS A 48 22.22 -5.41 10.38
N SER A 49 21.82 -5.81 9.17
CA SER A 49 20.62 -6.61 8.92
C SER A 49 20.85 -8.11 8.73
N THR A 50 22.09 -8.61 8.56
CA THR A 50 22.32 -10.03 8.19
C THR A 50 23.46 -10.77 8.88
N PHE A 51 24.07 -10.22 9.94
CA PHE A 51 24.97 -11.03 10.78
C PHE A 51 24.19 -11.86 11.81
N SER A 52 23.37 -12.81 11.32
CA SER A 52 23.07 -13.99 12.14
C SER A 52 24.37 -14.80 12.22
N CYS A 53 24.86 -15.05 13.43
CA CYS A 53 26.11 -15.76 13.68
C CYS A 53 25.95 -17.28 13.43
N ALA A 54 25.25 -17.66 12.35
CA ALA A 54 24.91 -19.04 12.04
C ALA A 54 25.96 -19.75 11.16
N SER A 55 26.91 -19.04 10.54
CA SER A 55 27.72 -19.63 9.46
C SER A 55 29.11 -20.16 9.86
N ARG A 56 29.56 -20.07 11.12
CA ARG A 56 30.80 -20.75 11.53
C ARG A 56 30.90 -21.00 13.03
N ASN A 57 30.59 -22.25 13.41
CA ASN A 57 30.90 -22.91 14.68
C ASN A 57 30.62 -22.12 15.98
N GLY A 58 29.42 -22.34 16.54
CA GLY A 58 29.22 -22.34 17.99
C GLY A 58 29.09 -20.98 18.68
N CYS A 59 28.26 -20.07 18.15
CA CYS A 59 27.86 -18.86 18.87
C CYS A 59 26.41 -19.01 19.37
N ASP A 60 26.24 -19.35 20.65
CA ASP A 60 24.94 -19.54 21.32
C ASP A 60 24.25 -18.22 21.74
N TYR A 61 24.75 -17.07 21.30
CA TYR A 61 24.10 -15.79 21.58
C TYR A 61 22.93 -15.55 20.63
N GLY A 62 21.73 -15.37 21.21
CA GLY A 62 20.54 -14.98 20.47
C GLY A 62 20.78 -13.69 19.70
N THR A 63 19.99 -13.49 18.64
CA THR A 63 20.04 -12.35 17.70
C THR A 63 19.93 -10.96 18.32
N GLU A 64 19.79 -10.87 19.65
CA GLU A 64 19.60 -9.64 20.42
C GLU A 64 20.84 -9.22 21.22
N ASP A 65 21.83 -10.11 21.37
CA ASP A 65 23.10 -9.84 22.06
C ASP A 65 24.26 -9.74 21.08
N ILE A 66 24.99 -8.62 21.13
CA ILE A 66 26.25 -8.46 20.40
C ILE A 66 27.25 -9.48 20.98
N CYS A 67 27.46 -10.58 20.24
CA CYS A 67 28.46 -11.60 20.58
C CYS A 67 29.81 -10.95 20.94
N GLU A 68 30.46 -11.42 22.01
CA GLU A 68 31.80 -10.94 22.42
C GLU A 68 32.84 -11.03 21.30
N TYR A 69 32.67 -11.97 20.35
CA TYR A 69 33.48 -12.08 19.15
C TYR A 69 33.28 -10.90 18.17
N HIS A 70 32.04 -10.40 18.05
CA HIS A 70 31.74 -9.20 17.26
C HIS A 70 32.10 -7.90 18.02
N LYS A 71 32.09 -7.93 19.34
CA LYS A 71 32.67 -6.86 20.17
C LYS A 71 34.18 -6.74 19.92
N LYS A 72 34.87 -7.85 19.63
CA LYS A 72 36.27 -7.85 19.20
C LYS A 72 36.43 -7.36 17.77
N LEU A 73 35.59 -7.75 16.80
CA LEU A 73 35.72 -7.26 15.42
C LEU A 73 35.35 -5.77 15.22
N ASP A 74 34.43 -5.20 16.01
CA ASP A 74 34.16 -3.76 16.04
C ASP A 74 35.27 -2.96 16.77
N VAL A 75 36.12 -3.64 17.57
CA VAL A 75 37.33 -3.07 18.21
C VAL A 75 38.60 -3.36 17.40
N GLU A 76 38.61 -4.40 16.57
CA GLU A 76 39.76 -4.87 15.76
C GLU A 76 39.70 -4.39 14.31
N GLY A 77 39.23 -3.16 14.08
CA GLY A 77 39.93 -2.34 13.09
C GLY A 77 41.37 -2.21 13.60
N ARG A 78 42.32 -2.77 12.87
CA ARG A 78 43.73 -3.06 13.27
C ARG A 78 44.60 -1.84 13.66
N ASP A 79 43.99 -0.72 14.02
CA ASP A 79 44.66 0.45 14.56
C ASP A 79 44.19 0.61 16.00
N SER A 80 45.01 0.17 16.95
CA SER A 80 44.89 0.66 18.32
C SER A 80 44.89 2.19 18.28
N ASP A 81 44.07 2.83 19.11
CA ASP A 81 44.10 4.29 19.33
C ASP A 81 45.48 4.82 19.81
N GLU A 82 46.47 3.93 19.95
CA GLU A 82 47.88 4.20 20.24
C GLU A 82 48.68 4.68 19.01
N ASP A 83 48.18 4.51 17.79
CA ASP A 83 48.87 4.92 16.55
C ASP A 83 48.46 6.33 16.05
N ILE A 84 47.73 7.11 16.84
CA ILE A 84 47.19 8.40 16.42
C ILE A 84 48.27 9.48 16.44
N ASP A 85 48.60 10.05 15.28
CA ASP A 85 49.32 11.31 15.26
C ASP A 85 48.34 12.45 15.50
N LYS A 86 48.33 12.99 16.73
CA LYS A 86 47.50 14.14 17.10
C LYS A 86 47.81 15.41 16.29
N ASN A 87 48.93 15.43 15.58
CA ASN A 87 49.28 16.51 14.67
C ASN A 87 48.90 16.23 13.21
N ASP A 88 48.43 15.02 12.88
CA ASP A 88 47.92 14.71 11.54
C ASP A 88 46.41 14.98 11.45
N ARG A 89 46.07 15.93 10.58
CA ARG A 89 44.67 16.29 10.28
C ARG A 89 43.90 15.11 9.67
N GLY A 90 44.58 14.25 8.91
CA GLY A 90 43.97 13.07 8.29
C GLY A 90 43.57 12.00 9.30
N ASP A 91 44.38 11.79 10.34
CA ASP A 91 44.03 10.96 11.50
C ASP A 91 42.82 11.53 12.25
N LEU A 92 42.82 12.83 12.59
CA LEU A 92 41.71 13.45 13.33
C LEU A 92 40.35 13.29 12.62
N VAL A 93 40.30 13.57 11.30
CA VAL A 93 39.06 13.44 10.50
C VAL A 93 38.59 11.98 10.46
N TYR A 94 39.50 11.02 10.30
CA TYR A 94 39.12 9.60 10.30
C TYR A 94 38.49 9.17 11.64
N PHE A 95 39.01 9.64 12.77
CA PHE A 95 38.46 9.31 14.09
C PHE A 95 37.08 9.90 14.34
N GLU A 96 36.86 11.14 13.90
CA GLU A 96 35.55 11.79 13.98
C GLU A 96 34.51 11.00 13.18
N MET A 97 34.80 10.71 11.92
CA MET A 97 33.93 9.90 11.06
C MET A 97 33.69 8.48 11.62
N LYS A 98 34.70 7.87 12.27
CA LYS A 98 34.55 6.57 12.93
C LYS A 98 33.57 6.64 14.11
N ARG A 99 33.59 7.73 14.89
CA ARG A 99 32.65 7.95 16.00
C ARG A 99 31.24 8.19 15.49
N ASP A 100 31.07 8.99 14.44
CA ASP A 100 29.76 9.30 13.87
C ASP A 100 29.12 8.05 13.27
N ARG A 101 29.90 7.24 12.55
CA ARG A 101 29.46 5.93 12.07
C ARG A 101 28.96 5.02 13.21
N LEU A 102 29.67 4.98 14.33
CA LEU A 102 29.27 4.18 15.50
C LEU A 102 28.01 4.74 16.18
N ALA A 103 27.87 6.07 16.24
CA ALA A 103 26.68 6.71 16.78
C ALA A 103 25.45 6.40 15.90
N ARG A 104 25.58 6.54 14.58
CA ARG A 104 24.52 6.22 13.61
C ARG A 104 24.09 4.75 13.67
N LYS A 105 25.05 3.83 13.80
CA LYS A 105 24.78 2.39 13.99
C LYS A 105 23.90 2.14 15.23
N ARG A 106 24.17 2.83 16.34
CA ARG A 106 23.38 2.70 17.58
C ARG A 106 21.98 3.27 17.42
N GLU A 107 21.86 4.42 16.76
CA GLU A 107 20.58 5.07 16.47
C GLU A 107 19.67 4.16 15.62
N LEU A 108 20.17 3.66 14.49
CA LEU A 108 19.41 2.75 13.62
C LEU A 108 19.01 1.44 14.33
N CYS A 109 19.87 0.90 15.18
CA CYS A 109 19.53 -0.27 15.99
C CYS A 109 18.42 0.04 17.01
N ALA A 110 18.41 1.23 17.60
CA ALA A 110 17.36 1.66 18.52
C ALA A 110 16.02 1.87 17.79
N GLN A 111 16.06 2.52 16.62
CA GLN A 111 14.88 2.74 15.78
C GLN A 111 14.24 1.41 15.37
N LYS A 112 15.02 0.46 14.87
CA LYS A 112 14.53 -0.87 14.48
C LYS A 112 13.89 -1.62 15.66
N LYS A 113 14.42 -1.47 16.88
CA LYS A 113 13.82 -2.04 18.10
C LYS A 113 12.49 -1.39 18.44
N LEU A 114 12.37 -0.08 18.24
CA LEU A 114 11.13 0.66 18.44
C LEU A 114 10.06 0.23 17.43
N ASP A 115 10.41 0.17 16.15
CA ASP A 115 9.50 -0.23 15.07
C ASP A 115 8.98 -1.66 15.28
N GLU A 116 9.86 -2.59 15.66
CA GLU A 116 9.46 -3.97 15.97
C GLU A 116 8.55 -4.04 17.21
N LYS A 117 8.78 -3.18 18.21
CA LYS A 117 7.90 -3.09 19.39
C LYS A 117 6.52 -2.56 19.00
N MET A 118 6.46 -1.50 18.18
CA MET A 118 5.22 -0.93 17.68
C MET A 118 4.43 -1.95 16.84
N ARG A 119 5.11 -2.70 15.97
CA ARG A 119 4.50 -3.79 15.19
C ARG A 119 3.88 -4.85 16.09
N LYS A 120 4.62 -5.34 17.09
CA LYS A 120 4.11 -6.31 18.09
C LYS A 120 2.97 -5.78 18.95
N GLU A 121 2.91 -4.48 19.22
CA GLU A 121 1.79 -3.85 19.94
C GLU A 121 0.55 -3.75 19.06
N SER A 122 0.70 -3.34 17.80
CA SER A 122 -0.37 -3.34 16.80
C SER A 122 -0.98 -4.73 16.60
N ASP A 123 -0.13 -5.76 16.44
CA ASP A 123 -0.59 -7.16 16.29
C ASP A 123 -1.41 -7.62 17.51
N ARG A 124 -0.94 -7.30 18.73
CA ARG A 124 -1.66 -7.61 19.98
C ARG A 124 -3.00 -6.87 20.09
N TYR A 125 -3.06 -5.63 19.63
CA TYR A 125 -4.31 -4.86 19.60
C TYR A 125 -5.31 -5.49 18.64
N ASN A 126 -4.88 -5.83 17.43
CA ASN A 126 -5.71 -6.47 16.40
C ASN A 126 -6.22 -7.84 16.85
N GLU A 127 -5.39 -8.63 17.54
CA GLU A 127 -5.80 -9.92 18.10
C GLU A 127 -6.90 -9.75 19.17
N LYS A 128 -6.72 -8.82 20.12
CA LYS A 128 -7.74 -8.51 21.13
C LYS A 128 -9.05 -8.03 20.51
N PHE A 129 -8.98 -7.19 19.48
CA PHE A 129 -10.16 -6.71 18.77
C PHE A 129 -10.93 -7.87 18.13
N ARG A 130 -10.21 -8.79 17.46
CA ARG A 130 -10.80 -10.01 16.89
C ARG A 130 -11.44 -10.91 17.96
N GLU A 131 -10.80 -11.06 19.12
CA GLU A 131 -11.37 -11.84 20.23
C GLU A 131 -12.66 -11.23 20.79
N GLN A 132 -12.68 -9.92 21.04
CA GLN A 132 -13.88 -9.23 21.52
C GLN A 132 -15.05 -9.32 20.54
N MET A 133 -14.76 -9.21 19.24
CA MET A 133 -15.76 -9.42 18.19
C MET A 133 -16.28 -10.85 18.19
N ASN A 134 -15.40 -11.84 18.28
CA ASN A 134 -15.78 -13.26 18.36
C ASN A 134 -16.64 -13.59 19.58
N GLU A 135 -16.41 -12.94 20.72
CA GLU A 135 -17.24 -13.13 21.91
C GLU A 135 -18.65 -12.55 21.72
N ARG A 136 -18.77 -11.35 21.14
CA ARG A 136 -20.07 -10.78 20.75
C ARG A 136 -20.86 -11.73 19.84
N LEU A 137 -20.19 -12.34 18.86
CA LEU A 137 -20.80 -13.34 17.96
C LEU A 137 -21.27 -14.61 18.69
N ARG A 138 -20.53 -15.07 19.71
CA ARG A 138 -20.97 -16.21 20.53
C ARG A 138 -22.22 -15.85 21.32
N GLU A 139 -22.31 -14.64 21.85
CA GLU A 139 -23.46 -14.17 22.60
C GLU A 139 -24.71 -14.02 21.72
N GLU A 140 -24.59 -13.46 20.52
CA GLU A 140 -25.70 -13.36 19.57
C GLU A 140 -26.23 -14.74 19.18
N ARG A 141 -25.35 -15.71 18.90
CA ARG A 141 -25.76 -17.10 18.64
C ARG A 141 -26.52 -17.73 19.80
N ARG A 142 -26.14 -17.42 21.05
CA ARG A 142 -26.89 -17.89 22.23
C ARG A 142 -28.29 -17.26 22.28
N LYS A 143 -28.40 -15.95 22.03
CA LYS A 143 -29.69 -15.22 21.99
C LYS A 143 -30.60 -15.75 20.88
N GLU A 144 -30.06 -16.00 19.70
CA GLU A 144 -30.81 -16.54 18.57
C GLU A 144 -31.26 -17.98 18.82
N ALA A 145 -30.40 -18.85 19.33
CA ALA A 145 -30.76 -20.21 19.72
C ALA A 145 -31.86 -20.23 20.80
N GLN A 146 -31.81 -19.29 21.75
CA GLN A 146 -32.83 -19.14 22.78
C GLN A 146 -34.17 -18.66 22.19
N LYS A 147 -34.13 -17.73 21.22
CA LYS A 147 -35.31 -17.28 20.47
C LYS A 147 -35.93 -18.44 19.68
N ILE A 148 -35.12 -19.28 19.03
CA ILE A 148 -35.58 -20.47 18.30
C ILE A 148 -36.31 -21.43 19.23
N LYS A 149 -35.74 -21.74 20.42
CA LYS A 149 -36.40 -22.61 21.41
C LYS A 149 -37.77 -22.08 21.85
N VAL A 150 -37.90 -20.77 22.10
CA VAL A 150 -39.18 -20.15 22.47
C VAL A 150 -40.24 -20.32 21.36
N TYR A 151 -39.83 -20.28 20.09
CA TYR A 151 -40.74 -20.51 18.95
C TYR A 151 -41.05 -21.99 18.70
N GLU A 152 -40.14 -22.91 19.02
CA GLU A 152 -40.38 -24.35 18.93
C GLU A 152 -41.36 -24.83 20.01
N ASP A 153 -41.31 -24.23 21.20
CA ASP A 153 -42.28 -24.49 22.28
C ASP A 153 -43.67 -23.88 21.99
N ALA A 154 -43.72 -22.82 21.17
CA ALA A 154 -44.96 -22.20 20.69
C ALA A 154 -45.47 -22.90 19.43
N GLU A 155 -46.06 -24.09 19.61
CA GLU A 155 -46.55 -25.04 18.60
C GLU A 155 -47.67 -24.49 17.67
N LYS A 156 -47.39 -23.43 16.90
CA LYS A 156 -48.32 -22.85 15.93
C LYS A 156 -47.63 -22.53 14.61
N VAL A 157 -48.15 -23.22 13.58
CA VAL A 157 -48.01 -22.94 12.15
C VAL A 157 -46.73 -23.47 11.49
N GLY A 158 -46.68 -24.80 11.32
CA GLY A 158 -45.59 -25.50 10.61
C GLY A 158 -45.34 -25.08 9.16
N ASP A 159 -46.26 -24.36 8.51
CA ASP A 159 -46.07 -23.86 7.13
C ASP A 159 -45.48 -22.45 7.08
N VAL A 160 -45.93 -21.54 7.94
CA VAL A 160 -45.29 -20.23 8.13
C VAL A 160 -43.89 -20.45 8.66
N TRP A 161 -43.70 -21.40 9.59
CA TRP A 161 -42.40 -21.74 10.12
C TRP A 161 -41.50 -22.43 9.09
N ARG A 162 -42.01 -23.28 8.18
CA ARG A 162 -41.21 -23.82 7.07
C ARG A 162 -40.83 -22.75 6.04
N GLN A 163 -41.69 -21.77 5.77
CA GLN A 163 -41.34 -20.60 4.96
C GLN A 163 -40.34 -19.69 5.68
N TYR A 164 -40.52 -19.45 6.98
CA TYR A 164 -39.62 -18.66 7.81
C TYR A 164 -38.26 -19.36 7.97
N ARG A 165 -38.20 -20.69 8.11
CA ARG A 165 -36.96 -21.51 8.11
C ARG A 165 -36.32 -21.65 6.73
N ARG A 166 -37.06 -21.38 5.65
CA ARG A 166 -36.54 -21.28 4.26
C ARG A 166 -36.06 -19.87 3.94
N ALA A 167 -36.68 -18.83 4.51
CA ALA A 167 -36.23 -17.45 4.47
C ALA A 167 -35.07 -17.18 5.46
N LEU A 168 -35.06 -17.91 6.58
CA LEU A 168 -33.99 -18.05 7.58
C LEU A 168 -33.18 -19.34 7.35
N ARG A 169 -33.21 -19.93 6.14
CA ARG A 169 -32.14 -20.89 5.81
C ARG A 169 -30.88 -20.08 5.99
N PRO A 170 -30.00 -20.49 6.91
CA PRO A 170 -29.14 -19.55 7.58
C PRO A 170 -28.22 -18.95 6.54
N TRP A 171 -28.47 -17.68 6.26
CA TRP A 171 -27.50 -16.63 6.47
C TRP A 171 -26.37 -17.16 7.38
N ARG A 172 -25.36 -17.77 6.76
CA ARG A 172 -24.32 -18.55 7.43
C ARG A 172 -23.04 -17.74 7.43
N THR A 173 -22.52 -17.61 8.64
CA THR A 173 -21.12 -17.37 9.01
C THR A 173 -20.58 -15.95 8.80
N TYR A 174 -19.57 -15.62 9.61
CA TYR A 174 -18.73 -14.42 9.65
C TYR A 174 -18.64 -13.57 8.36
N GLU A 175 -18.64 -14.22 7.19
CA GLU A 175 -18.71 -13.65 5.84
C GLU A 175 -19.92 -12.72 5.61
N GLU A 176 -21.06 -12.92 6.28
CA GLU A 176 -22.28 -12.10 6.09
C GLU A 176 -22.37 -10.85 6.97
N LEU A 177 -21.68 -10.84 8.12
CA LEU A 177 -21.52 -9.62 8.93
C LEU A 177 -20.40 -8.75 8.34
N ALA A 178 -19.31 -9.38 7.90
CA ALA A 178 -18.29 -8.72 7.08
C ALA A 178 -18.95 -8.10 5.83
N THR A 179 -19.74 -8.85 5.06
CA THR A 179 -20.41 -8.27 3.88
C THR A 179 -21.44 -7.18 4.20
N LYS A 180 -22.03 -7.07 5.40
CA LYS A 180 -22.90 -5.92 5.72
C LYS A 180 -22.11 -4.64 5.93
N ASP A 181 -21.03 -4.73 6.69
CA ASP A 181 -20.13 -3.60 6.92
C ASP A 181 -19.39 -3.24 5.61
N ASP A 182 -18.99 -4.24 4.83
CA ASP A 182 -18.40 -4.06 3.50
C ASP A 182 -19.41 -3.45 2.53
N ILE A 183 -20.68 -3.91 2.50
CA ILE A 183 -21.74 -3.29 1.69
C ILE A 183 -21.97 -1.84 2.14
N ALA A 184 -21.94 -1.55 3.44
CA ALA A 184 -22.12 -0.18 3.93
C ALA A 184 -20.96 0.73 3.50
N LEU A 185 -19.71 0.23 3.59
CA LEU A 185 -18.51 0.93 3.14
C LEU A 185 -18.53 1.15 1.62
N GLU A 186 -18.78 0.10 0.85
CA GLU A 186 -18.99 0.15 -0.60
C GLU A 186 -20.06 1.18 -0.97
N MET A 187 -21.19 1.15 -0.28
CA MET A 187 -22.30 2.06 -0.55
C MET A 187 -21.93 3.53 -0.27
N ARG A 188 -21.04 3.81 0.70
CA ARG A 188 -20.52 5.17 0.94
C ARG A 188 -19.81 5.69 -0.30
N TYR A 189 -18.82 4.95 -0.82
CA TYR A 189 -18.04 5.36 -1.98
C TYR A 189 -18.88 5.36 -3.26
N VAL A 190 -19.75 4.36 -3.46
CA VAL A 190 -20.67 4.33 -4.59
C VAL A 190 -21.58 5.58 -4.60
N ASN A 191 -22.11 6.00 -3.44
CA ASN A 191 -22.96 7.19 -3.36
C ASN A 191 -22.18 8.48 -3.67
N GLU A 192 -20.94 8.60 -3.23
CA GLU A 192 -20.07 9.74 -3.57
C GLU A 192 -19.87 9.84 -5.08
N ILE A 193 -19.48 8.74 -5.71
CA ILE A 193 -19.18 8.67 -7.15
C ILE A 193 -20.47 8.90 -7.96
N GLN A 194 -21.60 8.35 -7.51
CA GLN A 194 -22.90 8.59 -8.12
C GLN A 194 -23.31 10.06 -8.01
N GLY A 195 -23.08 10.71 -6.87
CA GLY A 195 -23.30 12.15 -6.71
C GLY A 195 -22.45 12.98 -7.67
N ALA A 196 -21.16 12.63 -7.84
CA ALA A 196 -20.27 13.26 -8.80
C ALA A 196 -20.71 13.01 -10.26
N LEU A 197 -21.24 11.82 -10.56
CA LEU A 197 -21.78 11.48 -11.87
C LEU A 197 -23.06 12.27 -12.18
N ASP A 198 -23.98 12.38 -11.23
CA ASP A 198 -25.23 13.14 -11.37
C ASP A 198 -24.91 14.64 -11.58
N GLN A 199 -23.93 15.17 -10.83
CA GLN A 199 -23.41 16.51 -11.04
C GLN A 199 -22.84 16.68 -12.46
N ALA A 200 -21.99 15.75 -12.92
CA ALA A 200 -21.41 15.78 -14.27
C ALA A 200 -22.48 15.66 -15.37
N GLN A 201 -23.60 14.99 -15.12
CA GLN A 201 -24.72 14.91 -16.05
C GLN A 201 -25.57 16.18 -16.08
N SER A 202 -25.69 16.89 -14.95
CA SER A 202 -26.42 18.16 -14.88
C SER A 202 -25.68 19.35 -15.51
N LEU A 203 -24.36 19.26 -15.62
CA LEU A 203 -23.54 20.28 -16.25
C LEU A 203 -23.43 19.97 -17.75
N GLU A 204 -24.26 20.62 -18.56
CA GLU A 204 -24.36 20.36 -20.02
C GLU A 204 -23.02 20.51 -20.78
N GLU A 205 -22.04 21.24 -20.23
CA GLU A 205 -20.69 21.36 -20.78
C GLU A 205 -19.64 21.52 -19.67
N MET A 206 -19.04 20.43 -19.21
CA MET A 206 -17.73 20.49 -18.56
C MET A 206 -16.68 19.90 -19.50
N SER A 207 -15.98 20.77 -20.25
CA SER A 207 -14.85 20.36 -21.10
C SER A 207 -13.56 20.19 -20.30
N THR A 208 -13.64 19.64 -19.08
CA THR A 208 -12.44 19.40 -18.28
C THR A 208 -11.55 18.42 -19.05
N PRO A 209 -10.29 18.78 -19.36
CA PRO A 209 -9.39 17.87 -20.04
C PRO A 209 -9.19 16.60 -19.20
N LEU A 210 -9.28 15.44 -19.86
CA LEU A 210 -9.02 14.17 -19.20
C LEU A 210 -7.51 14.02 -19.00
N ASN A 211 -7.09 13.78 -17.76
CA ASN A 211 -5.69 13.59 -17.40
C ASN A 211 -5.50 12.21 -16.76
N LEU A 212 -5.06 11.25 -17.57
CA LEU A 212 -4.67 9.90 -17.13
C LEU A 212 -3.17 9.77 -16.83
N GLY A 213 -2.35 10.78 -17.14
CA GLY A 213 -0.91 10.76 -16.85
C GLY A 213 -0.14 9.60 -17.48
N LEU A 214 0.99 9.23 -16.86
CA LEU A 214 1.82 8.08 -17.29
C LEU A 214 1.29 6.75 -16.76
N THR A 215 0.86 6.78 -15.50
CA THR A 215 0.25 5.66 -14.77
C THR A 215 -0.84 6.23 -13.89
N LYS A 216 -2.03 5.62 -13.91
CA LYS A 216 -3.14 6.03 -13.06
C LYS A 216 -4.01 4.84 -12.67
N THR A 217 -4.16 4.67 -11.36
CA THR A 217 -4.87 3.54 -10.76
C THR A 217 -6.13 4.03 -10.07
N PHE A 218 -7.26 3.44 -10.43
CA PHE A 218 -8.53 3.69 -9.78
C PHE A 218 -8.91 2.43 -9.00
N LYS A 219 -9.10 2.58 -7.69
CA LYS A 219 -9.75 1.54 -6.89
C LYS A 219 -11.21 1.45 -7.32
N LEU A 220 -11.80 0.26 -7.25
CA LEU A 220 -13.12 -0.05 -7.76
C LEU A 220 -14.02 -0.55 -6.62
N TRP A 221 -15.27 -0.10 -6.66
CA TRP A 221 -16.32 -0.41 -5.69
C TRP A 221 -17.55 -0.93 -6.43
N SER A 222 -18.13 -2.05 -5.97
CA SER A 222 -19.33 -2.63 -6.54
C SER A 222 -20.13 -3.44 -5.51
N ILE A 223 -21.29 -2.90 -5.12
CA ILE A 223 -22.25 -3.57 -4.23
C ILE A 223 -22.69 -4.92 -4.80
N ASP A 224 -22.91 -5.01 -6.12
CA ASP A 224 -23.31 -6.26 -6.77
C ASP A 224 -22.17 -7.29 -6.71
N HIS A 225 -20.92 -6.87 -6.90
CA HIS A 225 -19.79 -7.77 -6.78
C HIS A 225 -19.71 -8.38 -5.39
N ILE A 226 -19.80 -7.57 -4.33
CA ILE A 226 -19.77 -8.07 -2.95
C ILE A 226 -20.91 -9.05 -2.67
N LYS A 227 -22.11 -8.79 -3.19
CA LYS A 227 -23.28 -9.67 -3.01
C LYS A 227 -23.14 -11.03 -3.70
N TYR A 228 -22.55 -11.05 -4.90
CA TYR A 228 -22.53 -12.24 -5.75
C TYR A 228 -21.17 -12.96 -5.78
N CYS A 229 -20.13 -12.36 -5.18
CA CYS A 229 -18.79 -12.92 -5.01
C CYS A 229 -18.32 -12.88 -3.53
N PRO A 230 -19.11 -13.37 -2.55
CA PRO A 230 -18.86 -13.12 -1.11
C PRO A 230 -17.68 -13.93 -0.51
N TYR A 231 -17.18 -14.96 -1.18
CA TYR A 231 -16.14 -15.86 -0.67
C TYR A 231 -14.71 -15.34 -0.86
N GLN A 232 -14.55 -14.11 -1.34
CA GLN A 232 -13.25 -13.52 -1.60
C GLN A 232 -12.92 -12.55 -0.48
N THR A 233 -11.79 -12.79 0.19
CA THR A 233 -11.16 -11.80 1.07
C THR A 233 -11.04 -10.51 0.27
N ALA A 234 -11.71 -9.45 0.74
CA ALA A 234 -11.93 -8.18 0.02
C ALA A 234 -10.77 -7.88 -0.96
N PRO A 235 -10.95 -8.15 -2.26
CA PRO A 235 -9.88 -7.89 -3.20
C PRO A 235 -9.75 -6.38 -3.32
N SER A 236 -8.52 -5.88 -3.35
CA SER A 236 -8.23 -4.53 -3.81
C SER A 236 -8.60 -4.48 -5.30
N MET A 237 -9.89 -4.35 -5.63
CA MET A 237 -10.34 -4.25 -7.02
C MET A 237 -9.82 -2.93 -7.57
N TYR A 238 -9.17 -2.97 -8.72
CA TYR A 238 -8.69 -1.75 -9.36
C TYR A 238 -8.63 -1.88 -10.88
N ILE A 239 -8.58 -0.72 -11.53
CA ILE A 239 -8.20 -0.58 -12.92
C ILE A 239 -7.00 0.34 -12.98
N GLU A 240 -5.92 -0.13 -13.61
CA GLU A 240 -4.72 0.65 -13.84
C GLU A 240 -4.59 0.97 -15.33
N PHE A 241 -4.33 2.25 -15.64
CA PHE A 241 -3.92 2.70 -16.95
C PHE A 241 -2.43 2.97 -16.96
N SER A 242 -1.74 2.49 -17.98
CA SER A 242 -0.32 2.73 -18.20
C SER A 242 -0.07 3.13 -19.65
N SER A 243 0.82 4.10 -19.82
CA SER A 243 1.36 4.44 -21.13
C SER A 243 2.37 3.37 -21.54
N TRP A 244 2.22 2.84 -22.76
CA TRP A 244 3.21 1.92 -23.32
C TRP A 244 4.42 2.72 -23.78
N PHE A 245 5.58 2.45 -23.17
CA PHE A 245 6.87 2.82 -23.74
C PHE A 245 7.59 1.53 -24.13
N GLU A 246 7.88 1.35 -25.41
CA GLU A 246 8.98 0.45 -25.77
C GLU A 246 10.24 1.01 -25.11
N TYR A 247 10.95 0.18 -24.35
CA TYR A 247 12.19 0.56 -23.66
C TYR A 247 13.20 1.12 -24.67
N GLY A 248 13.23 2.44 -24.79
CA GLY A 248 14.15 3.23 -25.59
C GLY A 248 14.39 4.57 -24.89
N GLU A 249 15.59 5.12 -25.04
CA GLU A 249 16.01 6.39 -24.44
C GLU A 249 15.23 7.57 -25.04
N PHE A 250 13.99 7.78 -24.58
CA PHE A 250 13.20 8.95 -24.96
C PHE A 250 13.55 10.15 -24.08
N ASN A 251 13.71 11.31 -24.70
CA ASN A 251 13.91 12.56 -23.98
C ASN A 251 12.59 13.09 -23.37
N ARG A 252 12.70 14.05 -22.44
CA ARG A 252 11.57 14.61 -21.67
C ARG A 252 10.44 15.18 -22.54
N GLU A 253 10.77 15.66 -23.73
CA GLU A 253 9.81 16.25 -24.69
C GLU A 253 9.06 15.16 -25.47
N GLN A 254 9.75 14.10 -25.91
CA GLN A 254 9.14 12.93 -26.54
C GLN A 254 8.18 12.20 -25.59
N ILE A 255 8.54 12.09 -24.31
CA ILE A 255 7.66 11.53 -23.27
C ILE A 255 6.38 12.36 -23.15
N GLN A 256 6.44 13.69 -23.31
CA GLN A 256 5.25 14.55 -23.24
C GLN A 256 4.33 14.40 -24.47
N THR A 257 4.90 14.18 -25.66
CA THR A 257 4.11 13.96 -26.89
C THR A 257 3.48 12.56 -26.92
N LEU A 258 4.20 11.54 -26.43
CA LEU A 258 3.73 10.15 -26.35
C LEU A 258 2.62 9.93 -25.31
N ARG A 259 2.49 10.81 -24.30
CA ARG A 259 1.41 10.79 -23.29
C ARG A 259 -0.01 10.76 -23.88
N ALA A 260 -0.17 11.09 -25.16
CA ALA A 260 -1.47 11.27 -25.80
C ALA A 260 -1.93 10.11 -26.71
N GLU A 261 -1.05 9.24 -27.19
CA GLU A 261 -1.42 8.43 -28.37
C GLU A 261 -2.11 7.10 -28.05
N LYS A 262 -1.57 6.31 -27.12
CA LYS A 262 -2.12 4.98 -26.77
C LYS A 262 -1.86 4.62 -25.32
N LEU A 263 -2.93 4.32 -24.59
CA LEU A 263 -2.88 3.74 -23.26
C LEU A 263 -3.21 2.25 -23.34
N SER A 264 -2.58 1.46 -22.50
CA SER A 264 -3.06 0.13 -22.12
C SER A 264 -3.45 0.14 -20.65
N GLY A 265 -3.89 -1.00 -20.15
CA GLY A 265 -4.14 -1.14 -18.74
C GLY A 265 -4.48 -2.56 -18.39
N HIS A 266 -4.75 -2.80 -17.12
CA HIS A 266 -5.32 -4.04 -16.68
C HIS A 266 -6.35 -3.80 -15.58
N ILE A 267 -7.30 -4.71 -15.49
CA ILE A 267 -8.37 -4.71 -14.49
C ILE A 267 -8.14 -5.90 -13.58
N TYR A 268 -8.09 -5.62 -12.29
CA TYR A 268 -8.00 -6.63 -11.25
C TYR A 268 -9.35 -6.71 -10.54
N LEU A 269 -10.07 -7.81 -10.72
CA LEU A 269 -11.40 -8.01 -10.10
C LEU A 269 -11.40 -9.09 -9.01
N LEU A 270 -10.67 -10.18 -9.23
CA LEU A 270 -10.52 -11.31 -8.30
C LEU A 270 -9.01 -11.62 -8.17
N ALA A 271 -8.61 -12.27 -7.07
CA ALA A 271 -7.21 -12.48 -6.63
C ALA A 271 -6.25 -13.16 -7.64
N ASP A 272 -6.79 -13.60 -8.78
CA ASP A 272 -6.15 -14.42 -9.79
C ASP A 272 -6.70 -14.11 -11.20
N THR A 273 -7.52 -13.05 -11.33
CA THR A 273 -8.07 -12.62 -12.62
C THR A 273 -7.60 -11.22 -12.99
N VAL A 274 -6.50 -11.19 -13.74
CA VAL A 274 -6.04 -9.97 -14.41
C VAL A 274 -6.63 -9.95 -15.81
N ARG A 275 -7.36 -8.89 -16.13
CA ARG A 275 -7.86 -8.65 -17.47
C ARG A 275 -7.09 -7.51 -18.14
N GLU A 276 -6.34 -7.85 -19.18
CA GLU A 276 -5.67 -6.86 -20.01
C GLU A 276 -6.65 -6.01 -20.83
N ILE A 277 -6.39 -4.72 -20.84
CA ILE A 277 -7.03 -3.72 -21.70
C ILE A 277 -6.07 -3.46 -22.85
N GLY A 278 -6.54 -3.77 -24.06
CA GLY A 278 -5.78 -3.49 -25.28
C GLY A 278 -5.54 -1.99 -25.48
N HIS A 279 -4.61 -1.65 -26.38
CA HIS A 279 -4.29 -0.26 -26.66
C HIS A 279 -5.51 0.53 -27.10
N PHE A 280 -5.76 1.66 -26.45
CA PHE A 280 -6.83 2.59 -26.79
C PHE A 280 -6.34 4.04 -26.71
N THR A 281 -6.97 4.92 -27.47
CA THR A 281 -6.77 6.36 -27.34
C THR A 281 -7.84 6.90 -26.39
N PRO A 282 -7.46 7.48 -25.23
CA PRO A 282 -8.43 8.04 -24.30
C PRO A 282 -9.14 9.25 -24.93
N PRO A 283 -10.37 9.57 -24.49
CA PRO A 283 -11.02 10.80 -24.92
C PRO A 283 -10.23 12.02 -24.40
N GLU A 284 -10.22 13.12 -25.17
CA GLU A 284 -9.49 14.34 -24.81
C GLU A 284 -10.09 15.04 -23.58
N HIS A 285 -11.39 14.91 -23.39
CA HIS A 285 -12.14 15.54 -22.32
C HIS A 285 -12.94 14.50 -21.52
N CYS A 286 -13.12 14.79 -20.24
CA CYS A 286 -14.09 14.10 -19.42
C CYS A 286 -15.48 14.22 -20.06
N SER A 287 -16.24 13.13 -20.09
CA SER A 287 -17.59 13.14 -20.63
C SER A 287 -18.45 12.05 -20.01
N THR A 288 -19.76 12.21 -20.13
CA THR A 288 -20.72 11.20 -19.72
C THR A 288 -20.89 10.08 -20.76
N LYS A 289 -20.11 10.10 -21.84
CA LYS A 289 -20.15 9.07 -22.88
C LYS A 289 -19.43 7.82 -22.41
N THR A 290 -20.00 6.68 -22.79
CA THR A 290 -19.43 5.37 -22.51
C THR A 290 -18.54 4.91 -23.66
N HIS A 291 -17.36 4.41 -23.35
CA HIS A 291 -16.38 3.88 -24.29
C HIS A 291 -16.21 2.39 -24.06
N ASN A 292 -16.10 1.58 -25.12
CA ASN A 292 -15.77 0.16 -25.00
C ASN A 292 -14.26 -0.04 -25.12
N LEU A 293 -13.62 -0.51 -24.06
CA LEU A 293 -12.19 -0.88 -24.02
C LEU A 293 -11.95 -2.39 -24.18
N GLY A 294 -13.02 -3.18 -24.26
CA GLY A 294 -12.98 -4.63 -24.45
C GLY A 294 -13.11 -5.05 -25.92
N THR A 295 -13.26 -6.35 -26.13
CA THR A 295 -13.57 -6.90 -27.47
C THR A 295 -15.08 -6.80 -27.75
N LYS A 296 -15.51 -7.18 -28.96
CA LYS A 296 -16.95 -7.28 -29.28
C LYS A 296 -17.65 -8.40 -28.50
N GLU A 297 -16.94 -9.48 -28.22
CA GLU A 297 -17.46 -10.65 -27.52
C GLU A 297 -17.46 -10.44 -26.01
N GLU A 298 -16.52 -9.63 -25.52
CA GLU A 298 -16.33 -9.38 -24.09
C GLU A 298 -16.18 -7.87 -23.87
N PRO A 299 -17.27 -7.11 -23.95
CA PRO A 299 -17.20 -5.67 -23.83
C PRO A 299 -16.83 -5.24 -22.40
N VAL A 300 -16.05 -4.16 -22.32
CA VAL A 300 -15.70 -3.47 -21.08
C VAL A 300 -16.02 -2.01 -21.28
N TYR A 301 -17.09 -1.56 -20.65
CA TYR A 301 -17.61 -0.21 -20.87
C TYR A 301 -17.10 0.72 -19.78
N ILE A 302 -16.46 1.82 -20.15
CA ILE A 302 -15.92 2.81 -19.22
C ILE A 302 -16.51 4.19 -19.48
N GLN A 303 -16.66 4.98 -18.41
CA GLN A 303 -17.09 6.37 -18.48
C GLN A 303 -16.14 7.23 -17.66
N PHE A 304 -15.39 8.11 -18.34
CA PHE A 304 -14.49 9.07 -17.72
C PHE A 304 -15.22 10.40 -17.53
N PHE A 305 -16.04 10.52 -16.49
CA PHE A 305 -16.83 11.73 -16.27
C PHE A 305 -16.13 12.75 -15.35
N ASN A 306 -15.04 12.36 -14.69
CA ASN A 306 -14.17 13.22 -13.90
C ASN A 306 -12.72 12.70 -13.96
N ASN A 307 -11.74 13.54 -13.65
CA ASN A 307 -10.35 13.12 -13.47
C ASN A 307 -10.14 12.21 -12.25
N ASN A 308 -10.98 12.33 -11.22
CA ASN A 308 -10.85 11.53 -10.00
C ASN A 308 -11.80 10.32 -9.98
N TYR A 309 -12.80 10.29 -10.85
CA TYR A 309 -13.85 9.29 -10.82
C TYR A 309 -14.13 8.68 -12.19
N LEU A 310 -14.49 7.40 -12.19
CA LEU A 310 -14.96 6.70 -13.39
C LEU A 310 -16.07 5.71 -13.04
N THR A 311 -16.85 5.30 -14.05
CA THR A 311 -17.67 4.09 -13.95
C THR A 311 -17.19 3.05 -14.95
N LEU A 312 -17.31 1.79 -14.57
CA LEU A 312 -16.87 0.64 -15.33
C LEU A 312 -17.97 -0.42 -15.32
N LYS A 313 -18.38 -0.92 -16.48
CA LYS A 313 -19.35 -2.02 -16.61
C LYS A 313 -18.74 -3.22 -17.29
N ILE A 314 -18.90 -4.38 -16.66
CA ILE A 314 -18.31 -5.64 -17.08
C ILE A 314 -19.41 -6.70 -17.11
N SER A 315 -19.47 -7.48 -18.19
CA SER A 315 -20.44 -8.59 -18.32
C SER A 315 -20.27 -9.62 -17.20
N ARG A 316 -21.37 -10.21 -16.75
CA ARG A 316 -21.37 -11.33 -15.81
C ARG A 316 -20.45 -12.47 -16.25
N GLU A 317 -20.48 -12.81 -17.53
CA GLU A 317 -19.71 -13.90 -18.11
C GLU A 317 -18.19 -13.64 -18.00
N THR A 318 -17.78 -12.37 -18.06
CA THR A 318 -16.39 -11.98 -17.78
C THR A 318 -16.07 -12.10 -16.30
N VAL A 319 -16.91 -11.54 -15.41
CA VAL A 319 -16.65 -11.53 -13.96
C VAL A 319 -16.46 -12.95 -13.42
N PHE A 320 -17.28 -13.89 -13.88
CA PHE A 320 -17.22 -15.28 -13.43
C PHE A 320 -16.38 -16.21 -14.33
N ARG A 321 -15.57 -15.68 -15.26
CA ARG A 321 -14.84 -16.51 -16.24
C ARG A 321 -13.98 -17.60 -15.60
N HIS A 322 -13.34 -17.27 -14.49
CA HIS A 322 -12.42 -18.16 -13.79
C HIS A 322 -13.04 -18.75 -12.51
N CYS A 323 -14.35 -18.58 -12.32
CA CYS A 323 -15.06 -19.19 -11.21
C CYS A 323 -15.40 -20.64 -11.58
N GLU A 324 -14.86 -21.60 -10.82
CA GLU A 324 -15.17 -23.02 -11.00
C GLU A 324 -16.62 -23.36 -10.60
N GLU A 325 -17.24 -22.49 -9.79
CA GLU A 325 -18.62 -22.65 -9.33
C GLU A 325 -19.64 -22.19 -10.37
N LYS A 326 -20.88 -22.67 -10.25
CA LYS A 326 -21.97 -22.25 -11.13
C LYS A 326 -22.30 -20.77 -10.88
N VAL A 327 -22.16 -19.96 -11.93
CA VAL A 327 -22.60 -18.56 -11.95
C VAL A 327 -24.02 -18.42 -11.38
N PRO A 328 -24.22 -17.58 -10.35
CA PRO A 328 -25.56 -17.35 -9.80
C PRO A 328 -26.50 -16.81 -10.88
N TRP A 329 -27.62 -17.50 -11.14
CA TRP A 329 -28.58 -17.07 -12.16
C TRP A 329 -29.26 -15.73 -11.84
N ILE A 330 -29.29 -15.37 -10.55
CA ILE A 330 -29.78 -14.08 -10.03
C ILE A 330 -28.79 -12.92 -10.20
N ALA A 331 -27.53 -13.19 -10.54
CA ALA A 331 -26.53 -12.15 -10.74
C ALA A 331 -26.88 -11.27 -11.96
N PRO A 332 -26.61 -9.96 -11.89
CA PRO A 332 -26.93 -9.04 -12.98
C PRO A 332 -26.15 -9.39 -14.24
N SER A 333 -26.71 -9.14 -15.42
CA SER A 333 -26.03 -9.38 -16.70
C SER A 333 -24.76 -8.52 -16.85
N PHE A 334 -24.74 -7.34 -16.22
CA PHE A 334 -23.58 -6.47 -16.14
C PHE A 334 -23.38 -6.02 -14.70
N PHE A 335 -22.15 -6.12 -14.23
CA PHE A 335 -21.71 -5.54 -12.97
C PHE A 335 -21.26 -4.11 -13.24
N THR A 336 -21.73 -3.17 -12.42
CA THR A 336 -21.26 -1.79 -12.44
C THR A 336 -20.28 -1.60 -11.29
N TYR A 337 -19.11 -1.08 -11.61
CA TYR A 337 -18.07 -0.69 -10.70
C TYR A 337 -17.92 0.82 -10.76
N TYR A 338 -17.71 1.41 -9.60
CA TYR A 338 -17.50 2.83 -9.41
C TYR A 338 -16.05 3.01 -9.00
N GLY A 339 -15.32 3.90 -9.67
CA GLY A 339 -13.89 4.04 -9.47
C GLY A 339 -13.48 5.40 -8.90
N ILE A 340 -12.51 5.40 -7.99
CA ILE A 340 -11.87 6.58 -7.38
C ILE A 340 -10.38 6.46 -7.59
N TYR A 341 -9.77 7.56 -8.05
CA TYR A 341 -8.33 7.65 -8.23
C TYR A 341 -7.62 7.47 -6.90
N GLU A 342 -6.69 6.51 -6.81
CA GLU A 342 -6.09 6.10 -5.53
C GLU A 342 -5.38 7.24 -4.80
N LYS A 343 -4.63 8.10 -5.52
CA LYS A 343 -3.96 9.24 -4.86
C LYS A 343 -4.95 10.27 -4.34
N TYR A 344 -6.11 10.42 -4.98
CA TYR A 344 -7.13 11.34 -4.49
C TYR A 344 -7.63 10.91 -3.11
N MET A 345 -7.82 9.61 -2.86
CA MET A 345 -8.21 9.14 -1.53
C MET A 345 -7.12 9.37 -0.47
N VAL A 346 -5.84 9.14 -0.81
CA VAL A 346 -4.73 9.38 0.13
C VAL A 346 -4.60 10.86 0.49
N ASP A 347 -4.79 11.74 -0.49
CA ASP A 347 -4.73 13.18 -0.26
C ASP A 347 -5.94 13.69 0.55
N GLU A 348 -7.11 13.06 0.40
CA GLU A 348 -8.32 13.37 1.16
C GLU A 348 -8.23 12.86 2.61
N GLU A 349 -7.77 11.63 2.84
CA GLU A 349 -7.51 11.10 4.18
C GLU A 349 -6.53 11.98 4.98
N LYS A 350 -5.43 12.41 4.35
CA LYS A 350 -4.47 13.35 4.98
C LYS A 350 -5.10 14.68 5.35
N ARG A 351 -5.96 15.24 4.48
CA ARG A 351 -6.65 16.51 4.76
C ARG A 351 -7.65 16.36 5.90
N GLU A 352 -8.37 15.25 5.96
CA GLU A 352 -9.27 14.96 7.08
C GLU A 352 -8.46 14.87 8.38
N GLU A 353 -7.35 14.13 8.41
CA GLU A 353 -6.46 14.05 9.59
C GLU A 353 -5.93 15.42 10.03
N GLU A 354 -5.41 16.23 9.11
CA GLU A 354 -4.95 17.60 9.40
C GLU A 354 -6.08 18.47 9.95
N GLN A 355 -7.31 18.30 9.46
CA GLN A 355 -8.47 19.05 9.93
C GLN A 355 -8.91 18.62 11.34
N TRP A 356 -8.88 17.32 11.64
CA TRP A 356 -9.15 16.80 12.98
C TRP A 356 -8.13 17.29 14.01
N GLU A 357 -6.84 17.37 13.64
CA GLU A 357 -5.80 17.92 14.53
C GLU A 357 -6.04 19.40 14.84
N THR A 358 -6.44 20.20 13.83
CA THR A 358 -6.77 21.63 14.06
C THR A 358 -8.04 21.83 14.88
N ASP A 359 -9.03 20.96 14.73
CA ASP A 359 -10.28 21.03 15.50
C ASP A 359 -10.04 20.62 16.96
N GLU A 360 -9.18 19.62 17.26
CA GLU A 360 -8.79 19.27 18.62
C GLU A 360 -7.96 20.37 19.31
N GLU A 361 -7.03 21.01 18.61
CA GLU A 361 -6.28 22.15 19.16
C GLU A 361 -7.20 23.33 19.51
N SER A 362 -8.24 23.58 18.70
CA SER A 362 -9.20 24.67 18.92
C SER A 362 -10.17 24.45 20.11
N VAL A 363 -10.29 23.21 20.60
CA VAL A 363 -11.15 22.83 21.74
C VAL A 363 -10.38 22.85 23.06
N ILE A 364 -9.04 22.92 23.01
CA ILE A 364 -8.15 22.92 24.18
C ILE A 364 -7.71 24.34 24.58
N GLU A 365 -7.91 25.35 23.73
CA GLU A 365 -7.87 26.79 24.09
C GLU A 365 -9.21 27.30 24.64
#